data_AF-A0A0C2WL23-F1
#
_entry.id   AF-A0A0C2WL23-F1
#
_cell.length_a   1.000
_cell.length_b   1.000
_cell.length_c   1.000
_cell.angle_alpha   90.00
_cell.angle_beta   90.00
_cell.angle_gamma   90.00
#
_symmetry.space_group_name_H-M   'P 1'
#
loop_
_entity.id
_entity.type
_entity.pdbx_description
1 polymer ?
#
loop_
_entity_poly.entity_id
_entity_poly.type
_entity_poly.pdbx_seq_one_letter_code
_entity_poly.pdbx_strand_id
1 'polypeptide(L)'
;MPDDTVRVLRCLVKGTTIPMKVSPSVDDDVDDFKAMVHQRGKNGILRDTDIQDLFVWKLKNQESLIPEESLSDRVFSQGHLSTIAVKLESSARIGDIFKDQPKLGLHIVVQHVPFPQITPSGSADSNLSSLADDQLKLFCWVHDASGNPFPVVIGKCATVGELKEEIKKKKENLLGVIDPDTLELWKLSQPIPSTEIRMKVKFDQSPKEIPGSVKLDSGDALSEHFSLVLPKHVHIVVEVPSPARKRNLNDISSHEERGERHKADSSIVDDGPCYANFGFDRLRYDNTPADLVLRFYEQFWGVPLPQEHISLKNSVHDPNDEENDEENGGENGGDVLPATPPPIIDTDWTRLLIRAEYLRIYKWVEDMYEVGKVYRPSAIVVTGQPGIGQSFWAYYVLRRRLGEKRVSLWYQRSVYYLFCSEGVLVVPVTFTFNKFSPRVWTIIDSALSPSGIPSALAHFLPGVFPIYITSPKRERWSGITQSWTSHHVIMNPWTRAEIEYAIILYSNQKLDDVLQRYDS
;
A
#
# COMPACT_ATOMS: atom_id res chain seq x y z
N MET A 1 36.75 26.93 -29.52
CA MET A 1 36.92 26.57 -28.10
C MET A 1 35.61 26.92 -27.42
N PRO A 2 34.91 25.98 -26.76
CA PRO A 2 33.76 26.34 -25.94
C PRO A 2 34.21 27.38 -24.91
N ASP A 3 33.40 28.41 -24.72
CA ASP A 3 33.64 29.48 -23.77
C ASP A 3 33.66 28.86 -22.36
N ASP A 4 34.86 28.82 -21.74
CA ASP A 4 35.09 28.17 -20.44
C ASP A 4 34.48 28.96 -19.27
N THR A 5 33.80 30.07 -19.57
CA THR A 5 33.13 30.93 -18.59
C THR A 5 31.75 30.43 -18.17
N VAL A 6 31.17 29.44 -18.84
CA VAL A 6 29.81 28.94 -18.54
C VAL A 6 29.82 27.44 -18.25
N ARG A 7 28.99 26.99 -17.30
CA ARG A 7 28.79 25.56 -17.01
C ARG A 7 27.38 25.15 -17.39
N VAL A 8 27.23 24.14 -18.24
CA VAL A 8 25.92 23.54 -18.54
C VAL A 8 25.61 22.47 -17.51
N LEU A 9 24.64 22.75 -16.64
CA LEU A 9 24.21 21.87 -15.57
C LEU A 9 22.80 21.34 -15.85
N ARG A 10 22.55 20.11 -15.41
CA ARG A 10 21.22 19.49 -15.40
C ARG A 10 20.81 19.27 -13.95
N CYS A 11 19.67 19.82 -13.58
CA CYS A 11 19.14 19.73 -12.24
C CYS A 11 17.75 19.07 -12.23
N LEU A 12 17.50 18.27 -11.21
CA LEU A 12 16.21 17.62 -10.96
C LEU A 12 15.60 18.23 -9.70
N VAL A 13 14.39 18.77 -9.81
CA VAL A 13 13.65 19.28 -8.66
C VAL A 13 12.93 18.11 -8.00
N LYS A 14 13.03 17.97 -6.68
CA LYS A 14 12.35 16.91 -5.94
C LYS A 14 10.84 16.96 -6.22
N GLY A 15 10.28 15.84 -6.68
CA GLY A 15 8.88 15.75 -7.10
C GLY A 15 8.66 15.92 -8.61
N THR A 16 9.70 16.19 -9.40
CA THR A 16 9.63 16.18 -10.87
C THR A 16 10.36 14.98 -11.46
N THR A 17 9.92 14.54 -12.64
CA THR A 17 10.56 13.45 -13.40
C THR A 17 11.52 13.98 -14.46
N ILE A 18 11.33 15.22 -14.90
CA ILE A 18 12.08 15.82 -16.01
C ILE A 18 13.18 16.73 -15.43
N PRO A 19 14.47 16.45 -15.68
CA PRO A 19 15.54 17.35 -15.31
C PRO A 19 15.56 18.57 -16.24
N MET A 20 15.77 19.76 -15.67
CA MET A 20 15.92 20.99 -16.43
C MET A 20 17.39 21.34 -16.63
N LYS A 21 17.68 22.05 -17.72
CA LYS A 21 19.03 22.53 -18.06
C LYS A 21 19.18 24.00 -17.68
N VAL A 22 20.25 24.30 -16.94
CA VAL A 22 20.63 25.65 -16.49
C VAL A 22 22.10 25.89 -16.87
N SER A 23 22.44 27.12 -17.23
CA SER A 23 23.78 27.47 -17.72
C SER A 23 24.37 28.65 -16.93
N PRO A 24 24.72 28.47 -15.63
CA PRO A 24 25.39 29.53 -14.85
C PRO A 24 26.78 29.88 -15.38
N SER A 25 27.21 31.12 -15.14
CA SER A 25 28.61 31.54 -15.24
C SER A 25 29.46 30.81 -14.18
N VAL A 26 30.75 30.62 -14.44
CA VAL A 26 31.70 30.13 -13.43
C VAL A 26 31.86 31.10 -12.26
N ASP A 27 31.58 32.38 -12.51
CA ASP A 27 31.68 33.43 -11.50
C ASP A 27 30.43 33.56 -10.62
N ASP A 28 29.29 33.01 -11.07
CA ASP A 28 28.03 32.97 -10.32
C ASP A 28 28.20 32.13 -9.04
N ASP A 29 27.46 32.46 -8.00
CA ASP A 29 27.36 31.64 -6.80
C ASP A 29 26.13 30.72 -6.79
N VAL A 30 25.91 30.00 -5.69
CA VAL A 30 24.80 29.06 -5.57
C VAL A 30 23.45 29.78 -5.42
N ASP A 31 23.41 31.00 -4.88
CA ASP A 31 22.17 31.78 -4.80
C ASP A 31 21.76 32.34 -6.18
N ASP A 32 22.72 32.80 -6.99
CA ASP A 32 22.50 33.11 -8.40
C ASP A 32 21.93 31.89 -9.13
N PHE A 33 22.52 30.71 -8.91
CA PHE A 33 22.04 29.46 -9.47
C PHE A 33 20.61 29.12 -8.99
N LYS A 34 20.27 29.31 -7.70
CA LYS A 34 18.90 29.12 -7.19
C LYS A 34 17.92 30.04 -7.92
N ALA A 35 18.27 31.30 -8.14
CA ALA A 35 17.43 32.24 -8.88
C ALA A 35 17.17 31.76 -10.31
N MET A 36 18.18 31.21 -11.00
CA MET A 36 18.02 30.63 -12.33
C MET A 36 17.10 29.40 -12.34
N VAL A 37 17.27 28.49 -11.38
CA VAL A 37 16.40 27.29 -11.23
C VAL A 37 14.96 27.72 -10.94
N HIS A 38 14.76 28.64 -10.00
CA HIS A 38 13.45 29.17 -9.66
C HIS A 38 12.79 29.81 -10.88
N GLN A 39 13.50 30.69 -11.60
CA GLN A 39 12.97 31.35 -12.80
C GLN A 39 12.55 30.35 -13.89
N ARG A 40 13.27 29.23 -14.04
CA ARG A 40 12.91 28.13 -14.95
C ARG A 40 11.70 27.32 -14.44
N GLY A 41 11.58 27.13 -13.13
CA GLY A 41 10.55 26.31 -12.48
C GLY A 41 9.29 27.05 -12.02
N LYS A 42 9.26 28.38 -12.08
CA LYS A 42 8.17 29.22 -11.53
C LYS A 42 6.78 29.00 -12.12
N ASN A 43 6.71 28.45 -13.33
CA ASN A 43 5.44 28.10 -13.98
C ASN A 43 4.98 26.66 -13.64
N GLY A 44 5.72 25.94 -12.79
CA GLY A 44 5.46 24.56 -12.41
C GLY A 44 5.60 24.36 -10.90
N ILE A 45 6.37 23.34 -10.49
CA ILE A 45 6.48 22.90 -9.10
C ILE A 45 7.03 23.98 -8.13
N LEU A 46 7.73 24.99 -8.64
CA LEU A 46 8.32 26.05 -7.82
C LEU A 46 7.47 27.34 -7.79
N ARG A 47 6.23 27.31 -8.28
CA ARG A 47 5.37 28.52 -8.38
C ARG A 47 5.20 29.27 -7.06
N ASP A 48 5.06 28.52 -5.96
CA ASP A 48 4.76 29.06 -4.63
C ASP A 48 5.92 28.89 -3.65
N THR A 49 7.15 28.75 -4.16
CA THR A 49 8.35 28.51 -3.35
C THR A 49 9.25 29.75 -3.35
N ASP A 50 9.62 30.24 -2.18
CA ASP A 50 10.62 31.31 -2.09
C ASP A 50 12.00 30.78 -2.54
N ILE A 51 12.80 31.62 -3.20
CA ILE A 51 14.17 31.27 -3.61
C ILE A 51 15.00 30.84 -2.39
N GLN A 52 14.77 31.45 -1.22
CA GLN A 52 15.47 31.11 0.03
C GLN A 52 15.12 29.71 0.57
N ASP A 53 13.96 29.18 0.21
CA ASP A 53 13.50 27.85 0.60
C ASP A 53 14.08 26.72 -0.29
N LEU A 54 14.88 27.08 -1.29
CA LEU A 54 15.55 26.12 -2.17
C LEU A 54 16.88 25.66 -1.58
N PHE A 55 17.01 24.34 -1.42
CA PHE A 55 18.25 23.67 -1.08
C PHE A 55 18.84 22.99 -2.30
N VAL A 56 20.10 23.32 -2.62
CA VAL A 56 20.82 22.79 -3.78
C VAL A 56 21.81 21.72 -3.31
N TRP A 57 21.77 20.56 -3.95
CA TRP A 57 22.61 19.42 -3.62
C TRP A 57 23.40 18.98 -4.86
N LYS A 58 24.72 18.84 -4.73
CA LYS A 58 25.58 18.25 -5.76
C LYS A 58 25.68 16.74 -5.54
N LEU A 59 25.37 15.94 -6.53
CA LEU A 59 25.54 14.49 -6.45
C LEU A 59 27.03 14.13 -6.32
N LYS A 60 27.35 13.20 -5.41
CA LYS A 60 28.72 12.69 -5.24
C LYS A 60 29.20 11.94 -6.47
N ASN A 61 28.30 11.17 -7.08
CA ASN A 61 28.50 10.44 -8.32
C ASN A 61 27.57 10.99 -9.40
N GLN A 62 28.08 11.12 -10.63
CA GLN A 62 27.26 11.56 -11.74
C GLN A 62 26.31 10.43 -12.18
N GLU A 63 25.01 10.70 -12.22
CA GLU A 63 24.00 9.72 -12.61
C GLU A 63 23.68 9.82 -14.12
N SER A 64 23.65 8.66 -14.79
CA SER A 64 23.24 8.57 -16.20
C SER A 64 21.75 8.88 -16.36
N LEU A 65 21.42 9.68 -17.38
CA LEU A 65 20.05 10.03 -17.76
C LEU A 65 19.29 8.88 -18.46
N ILE A 66 19.99 7.80 -18.80
CA ILE A 66 19.43 6.63 -19.50
C ILE A 66 19.57 5.41 -18.59
N PRO A 67 18.50 4.59 -18.42
CA PRO A 67 17.16 4.76 -19.01
C PRO A 67 16.34 5.85 -18.31
N GLU A 68 15.35 6.41 -19.03
CA GLU A 68 14.40 7.44 -18.56
C GLU A 68 13.44 6.96 -17.46
N GLU A 69 13.47 5.68 -17.08
CA GLU A 69 12.68 5.19 -15.95
C GLU A 69 13.11 5.91 -14.66
N SER A 70 12.14 6.63 -14.11
CA SER A 70 12.18 7.63 -13.06
C SER A 70 13.56 7.88 -12.44
N LEU A 71 14.33 8.75 -13.10
CA LEU A 71 15.56 9.34 -12.56
C LEU A 71 15.35 9.88 -11.12
N SER A 72 14.15 10.41 -10.88
CA SER A 72 13.66 10.80 -9.54
C SER A 72 13.66 9.61 -8.58
N ASP A 73 13.00 8.51 -8.92
CA ASP A 73 12.92 7.35 -8.02
C ASP A 73 14.29 6.75 -7.77
N ARG A 74 15.19 6.70 -8.75
CA ARG A 74 16.58 6.26 -8.53
C ARG A 74 17.33 7.16 -7.53
N VAL A 75 17.25 8.47 -7.71
CA VAL A 75 17.94 9.42 -6.81
C VAL A 75 17.33 9.40 -5.41
N PHE A 76 16.01 9.32 -5.27
CA PHE A 76 15.34 9.38 -3.97
C PHE A 76 15.18 8.01 -3.28
N SER A 77 15.38 6.88 -3.98
CA SER A 77 15.37 5.53 -3.38
C SER A 77 16.70 5.11 -2.75
N GLN A 78 17.82 5.76 -3.11
CA GLN A 78 19.14 5.45 -2.54
C GLN A 78 19.31 5.90 -1.06
N GLY A 79 18.26 6.45 -0.44
CA GLY A 79 18.24 6.84 0.97
C GLY A 79 18.10 8.34 1.18
N HIS A 80 18.57 8.83 2.33
CA HIS A 80 18.54 10.26 2.64
C HIS A 80 19.48 11.04 1.72
N LEU A 81 19.09 12.20 1.18
CA LEU A 81 19.89 12.95 0.17
C LEU A 81 21.34 13.22 0.61
N SER A 82 21.57 13.41 1.92
CA SER A 82 22.91 13.61 2.50
C SER A 82 23.86 12.41 2.30
N THR A 83 23.34 11.21 2.04
CA THR A 83 24.14 10.02 1.79
C THR A 83 24.75 10.03 0.38
N ILE A 84 24.01 10.55 -0.61
CA ILE A 84 24.38 10.50 -2.04
C ILE A 84 24.78 11.86 -2.63
N ALA A 85 24.51 12.95 -1.92
CA ALA A 85 24.75 14.30 -2.37
C ALA A 85 25.35 15.17 -1.25
N VAL A 86 26.08 16.21 -1.65
CA VAL A 86 26.63 17.23 -0.76
C VAL A 86 25.78 18.49 -0.91
N LYS A 87 25.25 18.99 0.20
CA LYS A 87 24.53 20.27 0.23
C LYS A 87 25.51 21.38 -0.12
N LEU A 88 25.13 22.25 -1.04
CA LEU A 88 25.96 23.38 -1.45
C LEU A 88 25.65 24.60 -0.57
N GLU A 89 26.70 25.28 -0.14
CA GLU A 89 26.61 26.56 0.56
C GLU A 89 26.22 27.66 -0.42
N SER A 90 25.34 28.57 0.01
CA SER A 90 24.79 29.64 -0.82
C SER A 90 25.85 30.52 -1.51
N SER A 91 26.94 30.82 -0.83
CA SER A 91 28.01 31.70 -1.33
C SER A 91 29.11 30.96 -2.11
N ALA A 92 28.99 29.65 -2.34
CA ALA A 92 30.01 28.89 -3.04
C ALA A 92 29.94 29.17 -4.55
N ARG A 93 31.08 29.47 -5.18
CA ARG A 93 31.13 29.79 -6.61
C ARG A 93 30.96 28.54 -7.47
N ILE A 94 30.21 28.64 -8.56
CA ILE A 94 29.93 27.52 -9.45
C ILE A 94 31.22 26.96 -10.08
N GLY A 95 32.18 27.82 -10.44
CA GLY A 95 33.48 27.39 -10.96
C GLY A 95 34.32 26.57 -9.98
N ASP A 96 34.22 26.85 -8.68
CA ASP A 96 34.93 26.08 -7.64
C ASP A 96 34.30 24.70 -7.43
N ILE A 97 32.97 24.63 -7.56
CA ILE A 97 32.18 23.41 -7.40
C ILE A 97 32.31 22.50 -8.63
N PHE A 98 32.32 23.08 -9.84
CA PHE A 98 32.41 22.40 -11.13
C PHE A 98 33.59 22.95 -11.94
N LYS A 99 34.81 22.58 -11.53
CA LYS A 99 36.06 23.03 -12.16
C LYS A 99 36.06 22.84 -13.67
N ASP A 100 35.60 21.67 -14.12
CA ASP A 100 35.44 21.34 -15.54
C ASP A 100 33.96 21.28 -15.93
N GLN A 101 33.67 21.43 -17.23
CA GLN A 101 32.33 21.15 -17.77
C GLN A 101 31.97 19.69 -17.48
N PRO A 102 30.95 19.43 -16.65
CA PRO A 102 30.61 18.05 -16.31
C PRO A 102 30.03 17.32 -17.53
N LYS A 103 30.18 15.99 -17.55
CA LYS A 103 29.76 15.12 -18.67
C LYS A 103 28.23 15.14 -18.83
N LEU A 104 27.70 14.44 -19.82
CA LEU A 104 26.24 14.25 -19.93
C LEU A 104 25.72 13.41 -18.75
N GLY A 105 24.88 14.00 -17.89
CA GLY A 105 24.28 13.33 -16.73
C GLY A 105 23.43 14.26 -15.87
N LEU A 106 22.87 13.73 -14.79
CA LEU A 106 22.29 14.55 -13.72
C LEU A 106 23.41 15.00 -12.77
N HIS A 107 23.38 16.28 -12.39
CA HIS A 107 24.44 16.90 -11.58
C HIS A 107 23.93 17.38 -10.23
N ILE A 108 22.74 17.98 -10.23
CA ILE A 108 22.19 18.70 -9.10
C ILE A 108 20.79 18.20 -8.78
N VAL A 109 20.50 18.09 -7.48
CA VAL A 109 19.15 17.88 -6.97
C VAL A 109 18.73 19.14 -6.22
N VAL A 110 17.52 19.63 -6.50
CA VAL A 110 16.95 20.80 -5.84
C VAL A 110 15.79 20.36 -4.98
N GLN A 111 15.87 20.63 -3.69
CA GLN A 111 14.82 20.32 -2.72
C GLN A 111 14.21 21.62 -2.21
N HIS A 112 12.90 21.75 -2.29
CA HIS A 112 12.17 22.82 -1.61
C HIS A 112 11.57 22.27 -0.31
N VAL A 113 11.47 23.12 0.71
CA VAL A 113 10.72 22.83 1.93
C VAL A 113 9.40 23.59 1.83
N PRO A 114 8.26 22.93 1.58
CA PRO A 114 6.98 23.63 1.57
C PRO A 114 6.71 24.17 2.97
N PHE A 115 6.60 25.51 3.08
CA PHE A 115 6.11 26.14 4.30
C PHE A 115 4.69 25.62 4.56
N PRO A 116 4.37 25.16 5.78
CA PRO A 116 2.99 24.85 6.12
C PRO A 116 2.18 26.15 6.01
N GLN A 117 1.31 26.22 5.00
CA GLN A 117 0.39 27.36 4.85
C GLN A 117 -0.51 27.41 6.08
N ILE A 118 -0.21 28.33 6.99
CA ILE A 118 -1.12 28.71 8.06
C ILE A 118 -2.24 29.49 7.37
N THR A 119 -3.39 28.84 7.18
CA THR A 119 -4.61 29.51 6.76
C THR A 119 -4.95 30.58 7.80
N PRO A 120 -5.03 31.87 7.44
CA PRO A 120 -5.38 32.91 8.38
C PRO A 120 -6.89 32.84 8.63
N SER A 121 -7.30 32.19 9.72
CA SER A 121 -8.64 32.39 10.27
C SER A 121 -8.67 33.74 11.00
N GLY A 122 -9.17 34.77 10.33
CA GLY A 122 -9.45 36.05 10.96
C GLY A 122 -10.68 35.97 11.86
N SER A 123 -10.53 36.33 13.12
CA SER A 123 -11.21 37.48 13.74
C SER A 123 -10.75 37.64 15.18
N ALA A 124 -10.73 38.90 15.61
CA ALA A 124 -10.20 39.40 16.86
C ALA A 124 -10.91 38.84 18.09
N ASP A 125 -10.15 38.64 19.17
CA ASP A 125 -10.40 39.37 20.43
C ASP A 125 -9.21 39.20 21.36
N SER A 126 -8.49 40.29 21.55
CA SER A 126 -7.41 40.44 22.52
C SER A 126 -8.02 40.90 23.84
N ASN A 127 -8.18 39.99 24.81
CA ASN A 127 -8.25 40.25 26.25
C ASN A 127 -8.39 38.93 27.02
N LEU A 128 -7.29 38.23 27.35
CA LEU A 128 -7.26 37.18 28.40
C LEU A 128 -5.83 36.68 28.69
N SER A 129 -4.92 37.54 29.17
CA SER A 129 -3.54 37.13 29.47
C SER A 129 -3.31 36.58 30.89
N SER A 130 -4.36 36.31 31.68
CA SER A 130 -4.23 35.73 33.03
C SER A 130 -4.99 34.42 33.29
N LEU A 131 -5.68 33.86 32.29
CA LEU A 131 -6.40 32.56 32.37
C LEU A 131 -5.74 31.45 31.51
N ALA A 132 -4.65 31.76 30.82
CA ALA A 132 -3.99 30.82 29.91
C ALA A 132 -3.26 29.67 30.62
N ASP A 133 -3.04 29.75 31.94
CA ASP A 133 -2.39 28.68 32.70
C ASP A 133 -3.36 27.59 33.17
N ASP A 134 -4.67 27.72 32.96
CA ASP A 134 -5.65 26.73 33.42
C ASP A 134 -6.07 25.72 32.35
N GLN A 135 -5.41 25.70 31.19
CA GLN A 135 -5.72 24.76 30.10
C GLN A 135 -4.59 23.75 29.85
N LEU A 136 -4.97 22.50 29.62
CA LEU A 136 -4.12 21.41 29.16
C LEU A 136 -4.35 21.17 27.67
N LYS A 137 -3.26 20.97 26.93
CA LYS A 137 -3.29 20.53 25.53
C LYS A 137 -2.82 19.08 25.41
N LEU A 138 -3.75 18.14 25.51
CA LEU A 138 -3.49 16.71 25.45
C LEU A 138 -3.55 16.22 24.00
N PHE A 139 -2.60 15.36 23.61
CA PHE A 139 -2.70 14.67 22.32
C PHE A 139 -3.26 13.27 22.54
N CYS A 140 -4.38 13.02 21.89
CA CYS A 140 -5.12 11.78 21.97
C CYS A 140 -4.92 10.98 20.67
N TRP A 141 -4.97 9.65 20.79
CA TRP A 141 -4.93 8.74 19.66
C TRP A 141 -5.98 7.65 19.84
N VAL A 142 -6.88 7.48 18.86
CA VAL A 142 -7.91 6.43 18.92
C VAL A 142 -7.33 5.12 18.40
N HIS A 143 -7.29 4.11 19.29
CA HIS A 143 -6.91 2.75 18.99
C HIS A 143 -7.78 2.22 17.85
N ASP A 144 -7.17 1.57 16.86
CA ASP A 144 -7.85 0.98 15.68
C ASP A 144 -8.73 1.87 14.81
N ALA A 145 -8.85 3.17 15.10
CA ALA A 145 -9.62 4.10 14.27
C ALA A 145 -8.85 5.35 13.79
N SER A 146 -7.89 5.89 14.57
CA SER A 146 -7.19 7.12 14.19
C SER A 146 -5.87 6.85 13.47
N GLY A 147 -5.68 7.48 12.30
CA GLY A 147 -4.42 7.44 11.56
C GLY A 147 -3.30 8.27 12.21
N ASN A 148 -3.63 9.41 12.83
CA ASN A 148 -2.69 10.32 13.47
C ASN A 148 -3.21 10.79 14.84
N PRO A 149 -2.33 11.08 15.82
CA PRO A 149 -2.72 11.74 17.06
C PRO A 149 -3.31 13.13 16.77
N PHE A 150 -4.22 13.59 17.63
CA PHE A 150 -4.87 14.89 17.49
C PHE A 150 -4.91 15.63 18.84
N PRO A 151 -4.80 16.96 18.84
CA PRO A 151 -4.84 17.74 20.06
C PRO A 151 -6.27 17.97 20.54
N VAL A 152 -6.45 17.89 21.86
CA VAL A 152 -7.64 18.29 22.61
C VAL A 152 -7.19 19.31 23.65
N VAL A 153 -7.88 20.45 23.70
CA VAL A 153 -7.62 21.51 24.67
C VAL A 153 -8.75 21.48 25.69
N ILE A 154 -8.41 21.37 26.97
CA ILE A 154 -9.38 21.17 28.05
C ILE A 154 -8.87 21.81 29.35
N GLY A 155 -9.75 22.21 30.26
CA GLY A 155 -9.35 22.80 31.54
C GLY A 155 -8.59 21.81 32.45
N LYS A 156 -7.63 22.28 33.24
CA LYS A 156 -6.88 21.48 34.23
C LYS A 156 -7.79 20.83 35.27
N CYS A 157 -8.84 21.54 35.68
CA CYS A 157 -9.83 21.07 36.66
C CYS A 157 -10.97 20.25 36.04
N ALA A 158 -10.95 20.05 34.72
CA ALA A 158 -11.95 19.22 34.06
C ALA A 158 -11.77 17.74 34.44
N THR A 159 -12.84 16.98 34.32
CA THR A 159 -12.87 15.54 34.58
C THR A 159 -12.48 14.75 33.33
N VAL A 160 -12.13 13.48 33.54
CA VAL A 160 -11.93 12.52 32.43
C VAL A 160 -13.22 12.32 31.63
N GLY A 161 -14.40 12.39 32.26
CA GLY A 161 -15.69 12.37 31.57
C GLY A 161 -15.84 13.52 30.56
N GLU A 162 -15.55 14.75 30.97
CA GLU A 162 -15.55 15.92 30.07
C GLU A 162 -14.51 15.79 28.94
N LEU A 163 -13.39 15.12 29.20
CA LEU A 163 -12.40 14.81 28.17
C LEU A 163 -12.94 13.83 27.12
N LYS A 164 -13.72 12.82 27.52
CA LYS A 164 -14.37 11.88 26.58
C LYS A 164 -15.32 12.62 25.63
N GLU A 165 -16.09 13.57 26.16
CA GLU A 165 -17.00 14.42 25.37
C GLU A 165 -16.23 15.26 24.33
N GLU A 166 -15.16 15.94 24.75
CA GLU A 166 -14.36 16.75 23.83
C GLU A 166 -13.61 15.89 22.80
N ILE A 167 -13.18 14.67 23.15
CA ILE A 167 -12.64 13.69 22.19
C ILE A 167 -13.70 13.29 21.17
N LYS A 168 -14.92 12.94 21.60
CA LYS A 168 -16.02 12.58 20.69
C LYS A 168 -16.34 13.73 19.75
N LYS A 169 -16.52 14.93 20.27
CA LYS A 169 -16.79 16.14 19.50
C LYS A 169 -15.71 16.43 18.47
N LYS A 170 -14.43 16.25 18.81
CA LYS A 170 -13.31 16.47 17.88
C LYS A 170 -13.20 15.39 16.80
N LYS A 171 -13.73 14.19 17.06
CA LYS A 171 -13.69 13.02 16.17
C LYS A 171 -15.09 12.48 15.88
N GLU A 172 -16.06 13.38 15.70
CA GLU A 172 -17.46 13.03 15.51
C GLU A 172 -17.67 12.10 14.28
N ASN A 173 -16.86 12.29 13.24
CA ASN A 173 -16.87 11.42 12.06
C ASN A 173 -16.44 9.97 12.33
N LEU A 174 -15.72 9.71 13.42
CA LEU A 174 -15.29 8.38 13.84
C LEU A 174 -16.11 7.85 15.02
N LEU A 175 -16.54 8.74 15.92
CA LEU A 175 -17.13 8.39 17.22
C LEU A 175 -18.62 8.80 17.34
N GLY A 176 -19.24 9.32 16.28
CA GLY A 176 -20.57 9.93 16.34
C GLY A 176 -21.67 9.00 16.87
N VAL A 177 -21.58 7.70 16.57
CA VAL A 177 -22.54 6.67 17.01
C VAL A 177 -22.23 6.14 18.41
N ILE A 178 -21.03 6.39 18.93
CA ILE A 178 -20.56 5.82 20.20
C ILE A 178 -20.87 6.79 21.34
N ASP A 179 -21.40 6.25 22.42
CA ASP A 179 -21.63 7.00 23.65
C ASP A 179 -20.27 7.35 24.31
N PRO A 180 -19.97 8.62 24.61
CA PRO A 180 -18.76 9.05 25.30
C PRO A 180 -18.42 8.19 26.51
N ASP A 181 -19.42 7.83 27.32
CA ASP A 181 -19.21 7.09 28.56
C ASP A 181 -18.65 5.69 28.33
N THR A 182 -18.89 5.13 27.14
CA THR A 182 -18.40 3.81 26.75
C THR A 182 -16.94 3.80 26.27
N LEU A 183 -16.34 4.98 26.05
CA LEU A 183 -14.93 5.09 25.69
C LEU A 183 -14.04 4.77 26.90
N GLU A 184 -13.00 3.95 26.71
CA GLU A 184 -11.97 3.74 27.72
C GLU A 184 -10.74 4.59 27.39
N LEU A 185 -10.29 5.41 28.33
CA LEU A 185 -9.11 6.27 28.16
C LEU A 185 -7.92 5.69 28.93
N TRP A 186 -6.79 5.56 28.25
CA TRP A 186 -5.55 5.02 28.79
C TRP A 186 -4.45 6.07 28.75
N LYS A 187 -3.95 6.47 29.92
CA LYS A 187 -2.80 7.36 30.07
C LYS A 187 -1.51 6.58 29.89
N LEU A 188 -0.57 7.12 29.12
CA LEU A 188 0.77 6.56 28.98
C LEU A 188 1.71 7.14 30.05
N SER A 189 2.37 6.29 30.84
CA SER A 189 3.36 6.74 31.85
C SER A 189 4.59 7.40 31.22
N GLN A 190 4.97 6.95 30.02
CA GLN A 190 6.01 7.60 29.21
C GLN A 190 5.37 8.14 27.93
N PRO A 191 5.32 9.48 27.75
CA PRO A 191 4.78 10.07 26.54
C PRO A 191 5.54 9.56 25.32
N ILE A 192 4.80 9.11 24.29
CA ILE A 192 5.41 8.60 23.05
C ILE A 192 5.43 9.74 22.03
N PRO A 193 6.56 10.07 21.38
CA PRO A 193 6.57 11.05 20.30
C PRO A 193 5.51 10.70 19.25
N SER A 194 4.74 11.68 18.77
CA SER A 194 3.62 11.43 17.84
C SER A 194 4.04 10.70 16.56
N THR A 195 5.30 10.83 16.15
CA THR A 195 5.92 10.13 15.01
C THR A 195 6.23 8.65 15.28
N GLU A 196 6.35 8.25 16.55
CA GLU A 196 6.75 6.89 16.94
C GLU A 196 5.61 6.01 17.41
N ILE A 197 4.41 6.57 17.65
CA ILE A 197 3.26 5.83 18.20
C ILE A 197 2.94 4.56 17.41
N ARG A 198 3.06 4.61 16.08
CA ARG A 198 2.81 3.48 15.17
C ARG A 198 3.85 2.36 15.27
N MET A 199 5.07 2.69 15.70
CA MET A 199 6.14 1.69 15.85
C MET A 199 6.12 1.03 17.23
N LYS A 200 5.69 1.77 18.25
CA LYS A 200 5.73 1.33 19.65
C LYS A 200 4.45 0.66 20.13
N VAL A 201 3.30 1.01 19.56
CA VAL A 201 2.02 0.38 19.87
C VAL A 201 1.64 -0.50 18.68
N LYS A 202 1.69 -1.82 18.86
CA LYS A 202 1.24 -2.76 17.82
C LYS A 202 -0.28 -2.67 17.69
N PHE A 203 -0.81 -2.80 16.47
CA PHE A 203 -2.25 -2.69 16.23
C PHE A 203 -3.09 -3.75 16.95
N ASP A 204 -2.54 -4.95 17.15
CA ASP A 204 -3.26 -6.03 17.83
C ASP A 204 -3.08 -6.00 19.35
N GLN A 205 -2.27 -5.06 19.87
CA GLN A 205 -1.95 -4.98 21.28
C GLN A 205 -3.01 -4.13 21.98
N SER A 206 -3.76 -4.73 22.91
CA SER A 206 -4.72 -3.96 23.71
C SER A 206 -3.99 -2.83 24.43
N PRO A 207 -4.59 -1.62 24.59
CA PRO A 207 -3.97 -0.55 25.36
C PRO A 207 -3.51 -0.97 26.76
N LYS A 208 -4.17 -1.96 27.37
CA LYS A 208 -3.80 -2.62 28.65
C LYS A 208 -2.41 -3.23 28.67
N GLU A 209 -1.92 -3.66 27.51
CA GLU A 209 -0.66 -4.38 27.35
C GLU A 209 0.51 -3.43 27.08
N ILE A 210 0.25 -2.13 26.91
CA ILE A 210 1.30 -1.12 26.72
C ILE A 210 2.02 -0.90 28.06
N PRO A 211 3.34 -1.11 28.17
CA PRO A 211 4.05 -0.95 29.42
C PRO A 211 3.85 0.45 30.02
N GLY A 212 3.31 0.51 31.24
CA GLY A 212 3.02 1.76 31.93
C GLY A 212 1.74 2.48 31.48
N SER A 213 0.85 1.84 30.73
CA SER A 213 -0.49 2.39 30.53
C SER A 213 -1.33 2.27 31.81
N VAL A 214 -2.07 3.33 32.15
CA VAL A 214 -3.00 3.34 33.28
C VAL A 214 -4.38 3.75 32.77
N LYS A 215 -5.42 2.96 33.08
CA LYS A 215 -6.81 3.31 32.77
C LYS A 215 -7.23 4.52 33.61
N LEU A 216 -7.85 5.51 32.98
CA LEU A 216 -8.39 6.68 33.65
C LEU A 216 -9.85 6.44 34.05
N ASP A 217 -10.21 6.80 35.29
CA ASP A 217 -11.60 6.79 35.74
C ASP A 217 -12.32 8.07 35.30
N SER A 218 -13.58 7.97 34.89
CA SER A 218 -14.36 9.11 34.39
C SER A 218 -14.49 10.25 35.41
N GLY A 219 -14.49 9.93 36.72
CA GLY A 219 -14.65 10.90 37.80
C GLY A 219 -13.37 11.64 38.19
N ASP A 220 -12.20 11.18 37.75
CA ASP A 220 -10.92 11.77 38.13
C ASP A 220 -10.74 13.15 37.49
N ALA A 221 -10.12 14.07 38.24
CA ALA A 221 -9.68 15.35 37.69
C ALA A 221 -8.43 15.17 36.82
N LEU A 222 -8.35 15.86 35.69
CA LEU A 222 -7.21 15.76 34.78
C LEU A 222 -5.90 16.24 35.41
N SER A 223 -5.96 17.20 36.33
CA SER A 223 -4.80 17.72 37.07
C SER A 223 -4.09 16.65 37.92
N GLU A 224 -4.81 15.64 38.39
CA GLU A 224 -4.26 14.51 39.15
C GLU A 224 -3.39 13.61 38.26
N HIS A 225 -3.73 13.56 36.97
CA HIS A 225 -3.07 12.70 36.00
C HIS A 225 -2.02 13.45 35.16
N PHE A 226 -2.22 14.71 34.85
CA PHE A 226 -1.44 15.45 33.85
C PHE A 226 -0.79 16.70 34.43
N SER A 227 0.07 16.54 35.44
CA SER A 227 0.81 17.63 36.07
C SER A 227 1.85 18.26 35.13
N LEU A 228 2.34 17.51 34.13
CA LEU A 228 3.25 17.98 33.10
C LEU A 228 2.89 17.33 31.75
N VAL A 229 2.67 18.17 30.73
CA VAL A 229 2.26 17.73 29.39
C VAL A 229 3.38 18.09 28.41
N LEU A 230 3.98 17.09 27.77
CA LEU A 230 5.06 17.32 26.82
C LEU A 230 4.47 17.66 25.44
N PRO A 231 4.89 18.75 24.79
CA PRO A 231 4.41 19.06 23.46
C PRO A 231 4.81 17.95 22.48
N LYS A 232 3.95 17.70 21.48
CA LYS A 232 4.16 16.73 20.38
C LYS A 232 4.27 15.25 20.79
N HIS A 233 3.92 14.89 22.02
CA HIS A 233 3.82 13.50 22.46
C HIS A 233 2.37 13.06 22.57
N VAL A 234 2.09 11.78 22.37
CA VAL A 234 0.80 11.15 22.67
C VAL A 234 0.70 10.93 24.17
N HIS A 235 -0.40 11.37 24.75
CA HIS A 235 -0.66 11.29 26.19
C HIS A 235 -1.71 10.21 26.49
N ILE A 236 -2.70 10.09 25.61
CA ILE A 236 -3.89 9.26 25.82
C ILE A 236 -4.13 8.36 24.60
N VAL A 237 -4.34 7.08 24.88
CA VAL A 237 -4.89 6.10 23.93
C VAL A 237 -6.38 5.92 24.24
N VAL A 238 -7.23 6.12 23.24
CA VAL A 238 -8.69 5.98 23.33
C VAL A 238 -9.06 4.61 22.78
N GLU A 239 -9.58 3.73 23.63
CA GLU A 239 -10.10 2.42 23.23
C GLU A 239 -11.60 2.52 22.98
N VAL A 240 -12.03 2.08 21.79
CA VAL A 240 -13.44 2.02 21.43
C VAL A 240 -13.96 0.63 21.83
N PRO A 241 -15.12 0.53 22.53
CA PRO A 241 -15.70 -0.75 22.88
C PRO A 241 -15.96 -1.56 21.61
N SER A 242 -15.27 -2.68 21.48
CA SER A 242 -15.52 -3.62 20.39
C SER A 242 -16.97 -4.11 20.49
N PRO A 243 -17.76 -4.13 19.41
CA PRO A 243 -19.11 -4.67 19.45
C PRO A 243 -19.01 -6.14 19.87
N ALA A 244 -19.38 -6.42 21.12
CA ALA A 244 -19.32 -7.76 21.67
C ALA A 244 -20.12 -8.70 20.76
N ARG A 245 -19.42 -9.57 20.01
CA ARG A 245 -20.02 -10.75 19.41
C ARG A 245 -20.62 -11.54 20.57
N LYS A 246 -21.94 -11.45 20.75
CA LYS A 246 -22.70 -12.49 21.47
C LYS A 246 -22.55 -13.78 20.66
N ARG A 247 -21.47 -14.51 20.89
CA ARG A 247 -21.38 -15.93 20.57
C ARG A 247 -22.32 -16.62 21.55
N ASN A 248 -23.56 -16.86 21.13
CA ASN A 248 -24.38 -17.90 21.74
C ASN A 248 -23.77 -19.25 21.32
N LEU A 249 -22.75 -19.66 22.07
CA LEU A 249 -22.28 -21.03 22.13
C LEU A 249 -23.34 -21.78 22.94
N ASN A 250 -24.29 -22.46 22.28
CA ASN A 250 -25.12 -23.56 22.82
C ASN A 250 -26.17 -24.11 21.83
N ASP A 251 -26.31 -23.60 20.60
CA ASP A 251 -27.27 -24.15 19.61
C ASP A 251 -26.57 -24.74 18.36
N ILE A 252 -25.65 -25.69 18.56
CA ILE A 252 -25.19 -26.58 17.48
C ILE A 252 -25.18 -28.02 17.98
N SER A 253 -26.38 -28.57 18.17
CA SER A 253 -26.61 -30.01 18.07
C SER A 253 -28.02 -30.24 17.52
N SER A 254 -28.13 -30.27 16.18
CA SER A 254 -29.16 -30.93 15.36
C SER A 254 -29.49 -30.07 14.13
N HIS A 255 -28.77 -30.28 13.03
CA HIS A 255 -29.32 -30.21 11.67
C HIS A 255 -28.24 -30.65 10.66
N GLU A 256 -27.89 -31.93 10.71
CA GLU A 256 -27.52 -32.65 9.48
C GLU A 256 -28.83 -32.98 8.78
N GLU A 257 -29.10 -32.27 7.68
CA GLU A 257 -29.99 -32.58 6.55
C GLU A 257 -30.56 -31.27 5.99
N ARG A 258 -29.76 -30.62 5.13
CA ARG A 258 -30.31 -29.84 4.01
C ARG A 258 -29.28 -29.73 2.90
N GLY A 259 -29.01 -30.89 2.29
CA GLY A 259 -28.65 -30.94 0.88
C GLY A 259 -29.79 -30.40 0.03
N GLU A 260 -29.45 -29.97 -1.19
CA GLU A 260 -30.36 -29.50 -2.24
C GLU A 260 -31.00 -28.12 -2.02
N ARG A 261 -30.22 -27.07 -2.31
CA ARG A 261 -30.81 -25.86 -2.88
C ARG A 261 -30.93 -26.03 -4.38
N HIS A 262 -32.18 -26.18 -4.80
CA HIS A 262 -32.67 -26.00 -6.15
C HIS A 262 -31.92 -24.91 -6.91
N LYS A 263 -31.43 -25.28 -8.10
CA LYS A 263 -31.26 -24.36 -9.23
C LYS A 263 -32.64 -23.77 -9.55
N ALA A 264 -32.98 -22.67 -8.90
CA ALA A 264 -34.06 -21.81 -9.33
C ALA A 264 -33.49 -20.85 -10.37
N ASP A 265 -33.94 -21.09 -11.60
CA ASP A 265 -33.94 -20.17 -12.71
C ASP A 265 -34.41 -18.78 -12.22
N SER A 266 -33.46 -17.89 -11.99
CA SER A 266 -33.72 -16.49 -11.68
C SER A 266 -32.71 -15.66 -12.46
N SER A 267 -33.16 -15.19 -13.62
CA SER A 267 -32.54 -14.14 -14.41
C SER A 267 -32.63 -12.79 -13.66
N ILE A 268 -32.12 -12.74 -12.42
CA ILE A 268 -31.79 -11.48 -11.78
C ILE A 268 -30.56 -11.00 -12.53
N VAL A 269 -30.77 -10.10 -13.47
CA VAL A 269 -29.70 -9.30 -14.06
C VAL A 269 -29.11 -8.53 -12.89
N ASP A 270 -27.97 -9.00 -12.41
CA ASP A 270 -27.14 -8.29 -11.45
C ASP A 270 -26.66 -7.01 -12.15
N ASP A 271 -27.48 -5.96 -12.04
CA ASP A 271 -27.17 -4.59 -12.47
C ASP A 271 -26.10 -4.03 -11.53
N GLY A 272 -24.92 -4.66 -11.55
CA GLY A 272 -23.73 -4.16 -10.89
C GLY A 272 -23.47 -2.70 -11.28
N PRO A 273 -22.71 -1.95 -10.47
CA PRO A 273 -22.46 -0.53 -10.73
C PRO A 273 -21.96 -0.33 -12.18
N CYS A 274 -22.67 0.49 -12.94
CA CYS A 274 -22.29 0.88 -14.29
C CYS A 274 -21.04 1.77 -14.19
N TYR A 275 -19.88 1.23 -14.60
CA TYR A 275 -18.61 1.94 -14.54
C TYR A 275 -18.44 2.89 -15.73
N ALA A 276 -19.22 2.73 -16.80
CA ALA A 276 -19.29 3.69 -17.90
C ALA A 276 -19.69 5.10 -17.45
N ASN A 277 -20.45 5.24 -16.35
CA ASN A 277 -20.80 6.54 -15.77
C ASN A 277 -19.59 7.34 -15.26
N PHE A 278 -18.43 6.70 -15.05
CA PHE A 278 -17.20 7.41 -14.69
C PHE A 278 -16.47 8.01 -15.90
N GLY A 279 -16.96 7.78 -17.13
CA GLY A 279 -16.35 8.31 -18.35
C GLY A 279 -15.02 7.65 -18.69
N PHE A 280 -14.83 6.39 -18.32
CA PHE A 280 -13.62 5.65 -18.67
C PHE A 280 -13.62 5.24 -20.13
N ASP A 281 -12.44 5.29 -20.75
CA ASP A 281 -12.26 4.81 -22.11
C ASP A 281 -12.33 3.29 -22.15
N ARG A 282 -13.21 2.75 -22.98
CA ARG A 282 -13.25 1.32 -23.24
C ARG A 282 -12.07 0.93 -24.13
N LEU A 283 -11.29 -0.05 -23.68
CA LEU A 283 -10.17 -0.60 -24.45
C LEU A 283 -10.70 -1.22 -25.75
N ARG A 284 -10.02 -0.95 -26.86
CA ARG A 284 -10.33 -1.47 -28.20
C ARG A 284 -9.07 -2.06 -28.80
N TYR A 285 -9.26 -3.00 -29.73
CA TYR A 285 -8.16 -3.55 -30.52
C TYR A 285 -7.45 -2.46 -31.31
N ASP A 286 -6.14 -2.33 -31.09
CA ASP A 286 -5.28 -1.36 -31.76
C ASP A 286 -3.93 -1.95 -32.19
N ASN A 287 -3.77 -3.28 -32.13
CA ASN A 287 -2.53 -4.01 -32.40
C ASN A 287 -1.38 -3.66 -31.46
N THR A 288 -1.68 -3.09 -30.28
CA THR A 288 -0.69 -2.88 -29.22
C THR A 288 -0.65 -4.09 -28.29
N PRO A 289 0.36 -4.19 -27.39
CA PRO A 289 0.37 -5.22 -26.36
C PRO A 289 -0.87 -5.20 -25.43
N ALA A 290 -1.66 -4.12 -25.39
CA ALA A 290 -2.90 -4.08 -24.64
C ALA A 290 -3.98 -5.02 -25.21
N ASP A 291 -3.87 -5.41 -26.48
CA ASP A 291 -4.76 -6.40 -27.11
C ASP A 291 -4.74 -7.74 -26.36
N LEU A 292 -3.61 -8.11 -25.74
CA LEU A 292 -3.51 -9.32 -24.91
C LEU A 292 -4.44 -9.26 -23.70
N VAL A 293 -4.62 -8.06 -23.12
CA VAL A 293 -5.54 -7.85 -21.99
C VAL A 293 -6.99 -8.05 -22.44
N LEU A 294 -7.34 -7.53 -23.63
CA LEU A 294 -8.68 -7.66 -24.18
C LEU A 294 -8.99 -9.11 -24.56
N ARG A 295 -8.05 -9.82 -25.21
CA ARG A 295 -8.19 -11.25 -25.53
C ARG A 295 -8.37 -12.09 -24.26
N PHE A 296 -7.63 -11.78 -23.19
CA PHE A 296 -7.76 -12.48 -21.92
C PHE A 296 -9.15 -12.30 -21.30
N TYR A 297 -9.70 -11.07 -21.38
CA TYR A 297 -11.07 -10.79 -20.96
C TYR A 297 -12.09 -11.57 -21.80
N GLU A 298 -12.01 -11.49 -23.13
CA GLU A 298 -12.93 -12.17 -24.05
C GLU A 298 -12.93 -13.69 -23.87
N GLN A 299 -11.75 -14.27 -23.60
CA GLN A 299 -11.60 -15.70 -23.39
C GLN A 299 -12.22 -16.19 -22.08
N PHE A 300 -12.20 -15.37 -21.01
CA PHE A 300 -12.46 -15.86 -19.66
C PHE A 300 -13.60 -15.18 -18.89
N TRP A 301 -14.12 -14.04 -19.36
CA TRP A 301 -15.23 -13.37 -18.69
C TRP A 301 -16.49 -14.23 -18.68
N GLY A 302 -16.98 -14.58 -17.49
CA GLY A 302 -18.14 -15.44 -17.31
C GLY A 302 -17.91 -16.92 -17.61
N VAL A 303 -16.67 -17.33 -17.83
CA VAL A 303 -16.28 -18.74 -18.00
C VAL A 303 -15.62 -19.20 -16.69
N PRO A 304 -16.33 -19.81 -15.73
CA PRO A 304 -15.74 -20.20 -14.44
C PRO A 304 -14.61 -21.22 -14.61
N LEU A 305 -13.69 -21.26 -13.64
CA LEU A 305 -12.71 -22.36 -13.54
C LEU A 305 -13.42 -23.65 -13.08
N PRO A 306 -12.91 -24.84 -13.46
CA PRO A 306 -13.36 -26.11 -12.89
C PRO A 306 -13.29 -26.12 -11.37
N GLN A 307 -14.19 -26.88 -10.71
CA GLN A 307 -14.30 -26.90 -9.25
C GLN A 307 -12.98 -27.34 -8.57
N GLU A 308 -12.28 -28.27 -9.23
CA GLU A 308 -10.98 -28.82 -8.82
C GLU A 308 -9.85 -27.78 -8.86
N HIS A 309 -10.03 -26.68 -9.59
CA HIS A 309 -9.04 -25.60 -9.73
C HIS A 309 -9.32 -24.41 -8.81
N ILE A 310 -10.40 -24.48 -8.03
CA ILE A 310 -10.80 -23.41 -7.09
C ILE A 310 -10.91 -23.88 -5.64
N SER A 311 -11.01 -25.19 -5.40
CA SER A 311 -11.05 -25.78 -4.06
C SER A 311 -10.12 -26.97 -3.95
N LEU A 312 -9.29 -26.99 -2.91
CA LEU A 312 -8.66 -28.22 -2.45
C LEU A 312 -9.78 -29.09 -1.87
N LYS A 313 -9.96 -30.32 -2.35
CA LYS A 313 -10.79 -31.28 -1.61
C LYS A 313 -10.09 -31.50 -0.29
N ASN A 314 -10.79 -31.33 0.84
CA ASN A 314 -10.29 -31.81 2.11
C ASN A 314 -9.98 -33.30 1.88
N SER A 315 -8.70 -33.67 1.98
CA SER A 315 -8.36 -35.04 2.33
C SER A 315 -9.06 -35.27 3.65
N VAL A 316 -10.24 -35.88 3.60
CA VAL A 316 -10.90 -36.42 4.76
C VAL A 316 -10.04 -37.62 5.12
N HIS A 317 -9.07 -37.40 6.01
CA HIS A 317 -8.78 -38.45 6.96
C HIS A 317 -10.01 -38.54 7.85
N ASP A 318 -10.75 -39.64 7.73
CA ASP A 318 -11.77 -40.01 8.70
C ASP A 318 -11.05 -40.15 10.05
N PRO A 319 -11.42 -39.40 11.09
CA PRO A 319 -10.80 -39.54 12.41
C PRO A 319 -11.14 -40.88 13.08
N ASN A 320 -11.91 -41.77 12.43
CA ASN A 320 -12.14 -43.14 12.89
C ASN A 320 -11.22 -44.19 12.24
N ASP A 321 -10.33 -43.81 11.32
CA ASP A 321 -9.28 -44.72 10.83
C ASP A 321 -8.10 -44.73 11.83
N GLU A 322 -8.39 -45.12 13.08
CA GLU A 322 -7.38 -45.65 13.99
C GLU A 322 -7.16 -47.12 13.62
N GLU A 323 -6.21 -47.40 12.71
CA GLU A 323 -5.33 -48.59 12.78
C GLU A 323 -4.52 -48.76 11.50
N ASN A 324 -3.18 -48.77 11.68
CA ASN A 324 -2.11 -49.10 10.73
C ASN A 324 -1.61 -47.99 9.81
N ASP A 325 -0.65 -47.21 10.29
CA ASP A 325 0.44 -46.68 9.45
C ASP A 325 1.69 -46.43 10.32
N GLU A 326 2.19 -47.49 10.95
CA GLU A 326 3.63 -47.62 11.18
C GLU A 326 4.19 -48.41 9.97
N GLU A 327 5.22 -47.88 9.31
CA GLU A 327 5.95 -48.46 8.16
C GLU A 327 5.54 -48.12 6.71
N ASN A 328 5.08 -46.90 6.44
CA ASN A 328 5.29 -46.30 5.11
C ASN A 328 5.61 -44.80 5.20
N GLY A 329 6.90 -44.49 5.31
CA GLY A 329 7.46 -43.16 5.04
C GLY A 329 7.36 -42.80 3.56
N GLY A 330 6.14 -42.76 3.01
CA GLY A 330 5.88 -42.36 1.64
C GLY A 330 5.95 -40.85 1.48
N GLU A 331 7.05 -40.35 0.93
CA GLU A 331 7.23 -38.97 0.41
C GLU A 331 6.24 -38.58 -0.72
N ASN A 332 5.14 -39.30 -0.92
CA ASN A 332 4.32 -39.28 -2.14
C ASN A 332 2.86 -38.87 -1.91
N GLY A 333 2.64 -37.80 -1.16
CA GLY A 333 1.39 -37.04 -1.17
C GLY A 333 1.57 -35.69 -1.86
N GLY A 334 2.06 -35.69 -3.10
CA GLY A 334 2.37 -34.47 -3.84
C GLY A 334 1.18 -33.51 -3.89
N ASP A 335 1.43 -32.25 -3.57
CA ASP A 335 0.48 -31.14 -3.49
C ASP A 335 -0.05 -30.69 -4.87
N VAL A 336 -0.22 -31.64 -5.78
CA VAL A 336 -0.57 -31.44 -7.19
C VAL A 336 -2.08 -31.54 -7.34
N LEU A 337 -2.67 -30.56 -8.04
CA LEU A 337 -4.09 -30.58 -8.33
C LEU A 337 -4.45 -31.75 -9.26
N PRO A 338 -5.71 -32.24 -9.23
CA PRO A 338 -6.14 -33.33 -10.11
C PRO A 338 -5.80 -33.05 -11.57
N ALA A 339 -5.22 -34.03 -12.26
CA ALA A 339 -4.78 -33.89 -13.65
C ALA A 339 -5.93 -33.82 -14.67
N THR A 340 -7.18 -34.00 -14.25
CA THR A 340 -8.36 -33.99 -15.13
C THR A 340 -9.49 -33.13 -14.52
N PRO A 341 -9.85 -32.01 -15.15
CA PRO A 341 -9.16 -31.39 -16.30
C PRO A 341 -7.74 -30.93 -15.89
N PRO A 342 -6.78 -30.87 -16.84
CA PRO A 342 -5.43 -30.39 -16.54
C PRO A 342 -5.51 -29.02 -15.85
N PRO A 343 -4.81 -28.82 -14.72
CA PRO A 343 -4.83 -27.57 -13.98
C PRO A 343 -4.00 -26.51 -14.71
N ILE A 344 -4.41 -26.14 -15.93
CA ILE A 344 -3.66 -25.28 -16.83
C ILE A 344 -4.53 -24.11 -17.26
N ILE A 345 -3.98 -22.90 -17.19
CA ILE A 345 -4.51 -21.75 -17.91
C ILE A 345 -3.81 -21.71 -19.26
N ASP A 346 -4.58 -21.96 -20.32
CA ASP A 346 -4.08 -22.01 -21.69
C ASP A 346 -4.55 -20.78 -22.47
N THR A 347 -3.61 -20.00 -22.99
CA THR A 347 -3.83 -18.80 -23.80
C THR A 347 -2.81 -18.77 -24.94
N ASP A 348 -3.07 -17.99 -25.98
CA ASP A 348 -2.19 -17.93 -27.16
C ASP A 348 -0.75 -17.49 -26.85
N TRP A 349 -0.52 -16.82 -25.72
CA TRP A 349 0.79 -16.28 -25.32
C TRP A 349 1.34 -16.87 -24.02
N THR A 350 0.57 -17.67 -23.28
CA THR A 350 1.05 -18.31 -22.05
C THR A 350 0.28 -19.58 -21.73
N ARG A 351 1.02 -20.60 -21.28
CA ARG A 351 0.49 -21.83 -20.68
C ARG A 351 1.02 -21.93 -19.27
N LEU A 352 0.11 -22.00 -18.30
CA LEU A 352 0.44 -21.82 -16.89
C LEU A 352 -0.16 -22.95 -16.06
N LEU A 353 0.67 -23.59 -15.24
CA LEU A 353 0.20 -24.57 -14.24
C LEU A 353 -0.44 -23.86 -13.05
N ILE A 354 -1.66 -24.24 -12.72
CA ILE A 354 -2.37 -23.87 -11.50
C ILE A 354 -1.85 -24.78 -10.38
N ARG A 355 -1.25 -24.15 -9.37
CA ARG A 355 -0.67 -24.81 -8.20
C ARG A 355 -1.69 -24.89 -7.07
N ALA A 356 -1.63 -25.92 -6.22
CA ALA A 356 -2.43 -25.95 -4.98
C ALA A 356 -2.16 -24.71 -4.11
N GLU A 357 -0.92 -24.25 -4.11
CA GLU A 357 -0.49 -23.02 -3.46
C GLU A 357 -1.29 -21.78 -3.94
N TYR A 358 -1.67 -21.72 -5.22
CA TYR A 358 -2.45 -20.60 -5.75
C TYR A 358 -3.84 -20.53 -5.13
N LEU A 359 -4.46 -21.69 -4.89
CA LEU A 359 -5.76 -21.79 -4.25
C LEU A 359 -5.68 -21.36 -2.78
N ARG A 360 -4.63 -21.79 -2.06
CA ARG A 360 -4.41 -21.39 -0.65
C ARG A 360 -4.26 -19.89 -0.51
N ILE A 361 -3.37 -19.30 -1.31
CA ILE A 361 -3.13 -17.85 -1.27
C ILE A 361 -4.41 -17.10 -1.66
N TYR A 362 -5.13 -17.54 -2.72
CA TYR A 362 -6.39 -16.90 -3.12
C TYR A 362 -7.42 -16.92 -1.99
N LYS A 363 -7.63 -18.08 -1.36
CA LYS A 363 -8.57 -18.25 -0.25
C LYS A 363 -8.21 -17.33 0.92
N TRP A 364 -6.93 -17.31 1.30
CA TRP A 364 -6.46 -16.44 2.37
C TRP A 364 -6.65 -14.94 2.04
N VAL A 365 -6.38 -14.52 0.80
CA VAL A 365 -6.63 -13.14 0.34
C VAL A 365 -8.12 -12.81 0.35
N GLU A 366 -8.98 -13.75 -0.01
CA GLU A 366 -10.43 -13.60 0.06
C GLU A 366 -10.93 -13.44 1.50
N ASP A 367 -10.46 -14.28 2.42
CA ASP A 367 -10.80 -14.17 3.84
C ASP A 367 -10.35 -12.79 4.39
N MET A 368 -9.14 -12.34 4.03
CA MET A 368 -8.63 -11.02 4.40
C MET A 368 -9.44 -9.87 3.79
N TYR A 369 -9.92 -10.02 2.55
CA TYR A 369 -10.77 -9.04 1.89
C TYR A 369 -12.13 -8.92 2.61
N GLU A 370 -12.75 -10.05 2.98
CA GLU A 370 -14.02 -10.05 3.70
C GLU A 370 -13.89 -9.44 5.11
N VAL A 371 -12.82 -9.75 5.85
CA VAL A 371 -12.50 -9.09 7.12
C VAL A 371 -12.24 -7.59 6.92
N GLY A 372 -11.48 -7.24 5.88
CA GLY A 372 -11.13 -5.87 5.52
C GLY A 372 -12.28 -5.02 4.98
N LYS A 373 -13.44 -5.61 4.62
CA LYS A 373 -14.67 -4.85 4.36
C LYS A 373 -15.24 -4.21 5.62
N VAL A 374 -15.07 -4.87 6.76
CA VAL A 374 -15.61 -4.44 8.06
C VAL A 374 -14.60 -3.56 8.80
N TYR A 375 -13.31 -3.88 8.69
CA TYR A 375 -12.23 -3.21 9.41
C TYR A 375 -11.33 -2.37 8.47
N ARG A 376 -10.23 -1.87 9.03
CA ARG A 376 -9.29 -0.93 8.38
C ARG A 376 -8.85 -1.33 6.96
N PRO A 377 -8.32 -0.36 6.20
CA PRO A 377 -7.80 -0.61 4.86
C PRO A 377 -6.60 -1.55 4.89
N SER A 378 -6.80 -2.75 4.37
CA SER A 378 -5.75 -3.75 4.23
C SER A 378 -5.18 -3.75 2.82
N ALA A 379 -3.87 -3.98 2.74
CA ALA A 379 -3.17 -4.31 1.50
C ALA A 379 -2.49 -5.68 1.68
N ILE A 380 -2.45 -6.46 0.61
CA ILE A 380 -1.78 -7.76 0.61
C ILE A 380 -0.44 -7.63 -0.10
N VAL A 381 0.59 -8.27 0.44
CA VAL A 381 1.88 -8.49 -0.21
C VAL A 381 2.08 -9.98 -0.41
N VAL A 382 2.09 -10.44 -1.65
CA VAL A 382 2.44 -11.81 -2.04
C VAL A 382 3.90 -11.84 -2.47
N THR A 383 4.71 -12.61 -1.75
CA THR A 383 6.16 -12.65 -1.96
C THR A 383 6.76 -14.06 -1.87
N GLY A 384 8.09 -14.18 -1.90
CA GLY A 384 8.83 -15.45 -2.06
C GLY A 384 9.98 -15.34 -3.07
N GLN A 385 10.72 -16.44 -3.28
CA GLN A 385 11.93 -16.46 -4.10
C GLN A 385 11.67 -16.14 -5.58
N PRO A 386 12.62 -15.53 -6.31
CA PRO A 386 12.49 -15.34 -7.76
C PRO A 386 12.21 -16.67 -8.49
N GLY A 387 11.29 -16.66 -9.45
CA GLY A 387 10.99 -17.83 -10.28
C GLY A 387 9.95 -18.82 -9.72
N ILE A 388 9.45 -18.63 -8.50
CA ILE A 388 8.49 -19.58 -7.88
C ILE A 388 7.05 -19.48 -8.42
N GLY A 389 6.76 -18.57 -9.36
CA GLY A 389 5.41 -18.42 -9.94
C GLY A 389 4.56 -17.29 -9.35
N GLN A 390 5.16 -16.28 -8.71
CA GLN A 390 4.44 -15.10 -8.21
C GLN A 390 3.62 -14.39 -9.28
N SER A 391 4.24 -14.03 -10.42
CA SER A 391 3.54 -13.40 -11.54
C SER A 391 2.46 -14.32 -12.12
N PHE A 392 2.71 -15.63 -12.14
CA PHE A 392 1.73 -16.63 -12.58
C PHE A 392 0.50 -16.67 -11.66
N TRP A 393 0.68 -16.49 -10.35
CA TRP A 393 -0.45 -16.33 -9.44
C TRP A 393 -1.32 -15.10 -9.78
N ALA A 394 -0.74 -13.99 -10.26
CA ALA A 394 -1.51 -12.83 -10.72
C ALA A 394 -2.50 -13.20 -11.85
N TYR A 395 -2.04 -13.97 -12.83
CA TYR A 395 -2.86 -14.47 -13.92
C TYR A 395 -3.94 -15.44 -13.43
N TYR A 396 -3.61 -16.33 -12.48
CA TYR A 396 -4.60 -17.21 -11.85
C TYR A 396 -5.71 -16.43 -11.15
N VAL A 397 -5.35 -15.43 -10.33
CA VAL A 397 -6.31 -14.57 -9.64
C VAL A 397 -7.22 -13.88 -10.64
N LEU A 398 -6.64 -13.25 -11.66
CA LEU A 398 -7.43 -12.55 -12.68
C LEU A 398 -8.35 -13.53 -13.41
N ARG A 399 -7.83 -14.67 -13.88
CA ARG A 399 -8.61 -15.71 -14.57
C ARG A 399 -9.82 -16.15 -13.74
N ARG A 400 -9.61 -16.45 -12.46
CA ARG A 400 -10.68 -16.89 -11.56
C ARG A 400 -11.75 -15.80 -11.40
N ARG A 401 -11.31 -14.57 -11.12
CA ARG A 401 -12.19 -13.41 -10.94
C ARG A 401 -13.05 -13.12 -12.18
N LEU A 402 -12.45 -13.18 -13.38
CA LEU A 402 -13.17 -12.99 -14.64
C LEU A 402 -14.23 -14.08 -14.85
N GLY A 403 -13.87 -15.34 -14.55
CA GLY A 403 -14.81 -16.47 -14.65
C GLY A 403 -16.02 -16.33 -13.73
N GLU A 404 -15.80 -15.77 -12.54
CA GLU A 404 -16.82 -15.44 -11.55
C GLU A 404 -17.53 -14.09 -11.82
N LYS A 405 -17.26 -13.43 -12.95
CA LYS A 405 -17.77 -12.10 -13.33
C LYS A 405 -17.53 -11.02 -12.27
N ARG A 406 -16.42 -11.12 -11.55
CA ARG A 406 -16.10 -10.20 -10.46
C ARG A 406 -15.25 -9.04 -10.97
N VAL A 407 -15.68 -7.82 -10.64
CA VAL A 407 -14.95 -6.59 -10.98
C VAL A 407 -13.55 -6.62 -10.38
N SER A 408 -12.54 -6.39 -11.22
CA SER A 408 -11.13 -6.46 -10.81
C SER A 408 -10.34 -5.37 -11.52
N LEU A 409 -9.35 -4.81 -10.84
CA LEU A 409 -8.45 -3.80 -11.38
C LEU A 409 -7.06 -4.43 -11.51
N TRP A 410 -6.40 -4.25 -12.65
CA TRP A 410 -5.03 -4.70 -12.86
C TRP A 410 -4.16 -3.51 -13.26
N TYR A 411 -3.10 -3.29 -12.49
CA TYR A 411 -2.08 -2.30 -12.83
C TYR A 411 -0.90 -2.97 -13.55
N GLN A 412 -0.66 -2.55 -14.78
CA GLN A 412 0.42 -3.07 -15.62
C GLN A 412 0.97 -1.92 -16.47
N ARG A 413 2.31 -1.77 -16.52
CA ARG A 413 2.99 -0.77 -17.37
C ARG A 413 2.44 0.65 -17.21
N SER A 414 2.16 1.07 -15.98
CA SER A 414 1.61 2.39 -15.65
C SER A 414 0.17 2.66 -16.09
N VAL A 415 -0.56 1.61 -16.48
CA VAL A 415 -1.96 1.68 -16.88
C VAL A 415 -2.82 0.85 -15.93
N TYR A 416 -4.01 1.35 -15.60
CA TYR A 416 -5.01 0.64 -14.83
C TYR A 416 -6.09 0.09 -15.77
N TYR A 417 -6.21 -1.24 -15.81
CA TYR A 417 -7.25 -1.94 -16.56
C TYR A 417 -8.33 -2.42 -15.59
N LEU A 418 -9.53 -1.87 -15.71
CA LEU A 418 -10.71 -2.29 -14.95
C LEU A 418 -11.50 -3.30 -15.77
N PHE A 419 -11.63 -4.51 -15.26
CA PHE A 419 -12.43 -5.58 -15.86
C PHE A 419 -13.81 -5.59 -15.22
N CYS A 420 -14.85 -5.39 -16.02
CA CYS A 420 -16.25 -5.40 -15.57
C CYS A 420 -17.16 -5.97 -16.67
N SER A 421 -18.47 -6.01 -16.44
CA SER A 421 -19.46 -6.51 -17.41
C SER A 421 -19.49 -5.73 -18.73
N GLU A 422 -19.01 -4.48 -18.73
CA GLU A 422 -18.98 -3.60 -19.90
C GLU A 422 -17.75 -3.84 -20.79
N GLY A 423 -16.78 -4.63 -20.33
CA GLY A 423 -15.52 -4.89 -21.01
C GLY A 423 -14.30 -4.58 -20.15
N VAL A 424 -13.20 -4.26 -20.83
CA VAL A 424 -11.99 -3.72 -20.20
C VAL A 424 -12.00 -2.20 -20.36
N LEU A 425 -11.99 -1.47 -19.25
CA LEU A 425 -11.95 0.00 -19.21
C LEU A 425 -10.56 0.47 -18.76
N VAL A 426 -10.07 1.55 -19.34
CA VAL A 426 -8.83 2.20 -18.94
C VAL A 426 -9.16 3.27 -17.90
N VAL A 427 -8.65 3.09 -16.68
CA VAL A 427 -8.87 4.04 -15.58
C VAL A 427 -7.77 5.12 -15.61
N PRO A 428 -8.12 6.41 -15.73
CA PRO A 428 -7.14 7.48 -15.70
C PRO A 428 -6.36 7.49 -14.38
N VAL A 429 -5.06 7.79 -14.43
CA VAL A 429 -4.22 7.91 -13.22
C VAL A 429 -4.68 9.02 -12.26
N THR A 430 -5.47 9.98 -12.76
CA THR A 430 -6.09 11.07 -12.00
C THR A 430 -7.41 10.68 -11.33
N PHE A 431 -7.92 9.48 -11.60
CA PHE A 431 -9.21 9.04 -11.06
C PHE A 431 -9.15 8.88 -9.54
N THR A 432 -10.23 9.30 -8.87
CA THR A 432 -10.37 9.15 -7.42
C THR A 432 -11.00 7.80 -7.10
N PHE A 433 -10.16 6.83 -6.72
CA PHE A 433 -10.56 5.45 -6.45
C PHE A 433 -11.54 5.26 -5.28
N ASN A 434 -11.77 6.28 -4.45
CA ASN A 434 -12.77 6.22 -3.37
C ASN A 434 -14.23 6.09 -3.88
N LYS A 435 -14.46 6.29 -5.19
CA LYS A 435 -15.75 6.10 -5.84
C LYS A 435 -16.12 4.64 -6.09
N PHE A 436 -15.17 3.71 -5.96
CA PHE A 436 -15.45 2.28 -6.05
C PHE A 436 -16.09 1.77 -4.76
N SER A 437 -17.28 1.16 -4.89
CA SER A 437 -17.99 0.49 -3.81
C SER A 437 -18.71 -0.74 -4.37
N PRO A 438 -18.44 -1.96 -3.87
CA PRO A 438 -17.45 -2.29 -2.83
C PRO A 438 -16.00 -2.09 -3.31
N ARG A 439 -15.03 -2.25 -2.40
CA ARG A 439 -13.59 -2.17 -2.72
C ARG A 439 -13.23 -3.12 -3.86
N VAL A 440 -12.53 -2.64 -4.88
CA VAL A 440 -12.12 -3.46 -6.03
C VAL A 440 -10.75 -4.09 -5.77
N TRP A 441 -10.63 -5.41 -5.99
CA TRP A 441 -9.35 -6.11 -5.97
C TRP A 441 -8.41 -5.50 -6.99
N THR A 442 -7.28 -4.99 -6.53
CA THR A 442 -6.32 -4.25 -7.36
C THR A 442 -5.01 -5.02 -7.42
N ILE A 443 -4.83 -5.79 -8.49
CA ILE A 443 -3.67 -6.65 -8.73
C ILE A 443 -2.52 -5.78 -9.25
N ILE A 444 -1.36 -5.85 -8.59
CA ILE A 444 -0.18 -5.07 -8.94
C ILE A 444 1.02 -6.03 -8.96
N ASP A 445 1.56 -6.31 -10.14
CA ASP A 445 2.75 -7.15 -10.28
C ASP A 445 4.00 -6.29 -10.47
N SER A 446 4.94 -6.39 -9.54
CA SER A 446 6.21 -5.66 -9.58
C SER A 446 7.12 -6.07 -10.73
N ALA A 447 6.97 -7.27 -11.30
CA ALA A 447 7.71 -7.67 -12.50
C ALA A 447 7.26 -6.87 -13.73
N LEU A 448 5.99 -6.45 -13.75
CA LEU A 448 5.39 -5.63 -14.80
C LEU A 448 5.33 -4.14 -14.45
N SER A 449 5.70 -3.79 -13.22
CA SER A 449 5.67 -2.45 -12.63
C SER A 449 6.88 -2.26 -11.70
N PRO A 450 8.10 -2.15 -12.24
CA PRO A 450 9.33 -2.10 -11.45
C PRO A 450 9.43 -0.84 -10.58
N SER A 451 8.70 0.23 -10.95
CA SER A 451 8.57 1.47 -10.17
C SER A 451 7.88 1.29 -8.81
N GLY A 452 7.38 0.09 -8.51
CA GLY A 452 6.80 -0.23 -7.21
C GLY A 452 5.30 0.01 -7.17
N ILE A 453 4.81 0.39 -6.00
CA ILE A 453 3.39 0.73 -5.81
C ILE A 453 3.13 2.06 -6.52
N PRO A 454 2.09 2.17 -7.36
CA PRO A 454 1.77 3.42 -8.03
C PRO A 454 1.57 4.53 -7.00
N SER A 455 2.08 5.74 -7.28
CA SER A 455 1.91 6.90 -6.39
C SER A 455 0.43 7.21 -6.12
N ALA A 456 -0.45 6.98 -7.10
CA ALA A 456 -1.88 7.10 -6.93
C ALA A 456 -2.43 6.15 -5.85
N LEU A 457 -1.82 4.98 -5.65
CA LEU A 457 -2.16 4.00 -4.60
C LEU A 457 -1.32 4.13 -3.32
N ALA A 458 -0.35 5.05 -3.29
CA ALA A 458 0.52 5.26 -2.15
C ALA A 458 -0.23 5.86 -0.95
N HIS A 459 -1.37 6.52 -1.18
CA HIS A 459 -2.25 6.99 -0.12
C HIS A 459 -3.46 6.07 0.04
N PHE A 460 -4.03 6.06 1.24
CA PHE A 460 -5.23 5.28 1.51
C PHE A 460 -6.37 5.68 0.56
N LEU A 461 -6.90 4.69 -0.16
CA LEU A 461 -8.02 4.84 -1.08
C LEU A 461 -9.14 3.86 -0.71
N PRO A 462 -10.26 4.33 -0.14
CA PRO A 462 -11.33 3.50 0.40
C PRO A 462 -11.97 2.50 -0.57
N GLY A 463 -11.83 2.69 -1.88
CA GLY A 463 -12.48 1.88 -2.90
C GLY A 463 -11.57 0.86 -3.59
N VAL A 464 -10.32 0.69 -3.14
CA VAL A 464 -9.43 -0.36 -3.65
C VAL A 464 -8.95 -1.29 -2.55
N PHE A 465 -8.64 -2.52 -2.94
CA PHE A 465 -7.99 -3.53 -2.12
C PHE A 465 -6.69 -3.97 -2.83
N PRO A 466 -5.55 -3.32 -2.52
CA PRO A 466 -4.30 -3.57 -3.21
C PRO A 466 -3.73 -4.96 -2.90
N ILE A 467 -3.35 -5.69 -3.94
CA ILE A 467 -2.66 -6.99 -3.87
C ILE A 467 -1.36 -6.84 -4.65
N TYR A 468 -0.26 -6.67 -3.91
CA TYR A 468 1.07 -6.42 -4.45
C TYR A 468 1.87 -7.72 -4.53
N ILE A 469 2.29 -8.07 -5.75
CA ILE A 469 2.99 -9.32 -6.06
C ILE A 469 4.45 -8.98 -6.35
N THR A 470 5.38 -9.50 -5.54
CA THR A 470 6.77 -9.04 -5.61
C THR A 470 7.81 -10.03 -5.07
N SER A 471 9.04 -9.94 -5.61
CA SER A 471 10.24 -10.61 -5.10
C SER A 471 10.50 -10.27 -3.62
N PRO A 472 11.33 -10.99 -2.85
CA PRO A 472 11.41 -10.85 -1.39
C PRO A 472 12.23 -9.64 -0.89
N LYS A 473 12.49 -8.64 -1.73
CA LYS A 473 13.22 -7.41 -1.37
C LYS A 473 12.32 -6.37 -0.70
N ARG A 474 12.35 -6.29 0.63
CA ARG A 474 11.48 -5.41 1.46
C ARG A 474 11.36 -3.96 0.97
N GLU A 475 12.43 -3.40 0.42
CA GLU A 475 12.47 -2.06 -0.16
C GLU A 475 11.33 -1.82 -1.17
N ARG A 476 10.95 -2.86 -1.95
CA ARG A 476 9.94 -2.78 -3.02
C ARG A 476 8.51 -2.54 -2.52
N TRP A 477 8.19 -2.90 -1.28
CA TRP A 477 6.85 -2.69 -0.71
C TRP A 477 6.86 -1.90 0.60
N SER A 478 8.00 -1.31 0.96
CA SER A 478 8.11 -0.45 2.14
C SER A 478 7.11 0.72 2.10
N GLY A 479 6.81 1.26 0.91
CA GLY A 479 5.79 2.29 0.71
C GLY A 479 4.36 1.86 1.07
N ILE A 480 3.99 0.58 0.87
CA ILE A 480 2.66 0.06 1.27
C ILE A 480 2.51 0.16 2.79
N THR A 481 3.56 -0.18 3.54
CA THR A 481 3.53 -0.23 5.01
C THR A 481 3.36 1.15 5.67
N GLN A 482 3.57 2.23 4.93
CA GLN A 482 3.40 3.60 5.45
C GLN A 482 1.92 4.02 5.50
N SER A 483 1.11 3.51 4.58
CA SER A 483 -0.26 3.97 4.34
C SER A 483 -1.34 2.91 4.53
N TRP A 484 -0.96 1.63 4.54
CA TRP A 484 -1.88 0.49 4.60
C TRP A 484 -1.50 -0.46 5.72
N THR A 485 -2.49 -1.14 6.32
CA THR A 485 -2.22 -2.34 7.11
C THR A 485 -1.81 -3.44 6.14
N SER A 486 -0.52 -3.80 6.12
CA SER A 486 0.00 -4.77 5.17
C SER A 486 -0.01 -6.18 5.74
N HIS A 487 -0.63 -7.13 5.04
CA HIS A 487 -0.56 -8.55 5.36
C HIS A 487 0.31 -9.25 4.34
N HIS A 488 1.25 -10.07 4.79
CA HIS A 488 2.23 -10.69 3.91
C HIS A 488 1.97 -12.18 3.83
N VAL A 489 2.06 -12.73 2.63
CA VAL A 489 2.02 -14.17 2.38
C VAL A 489 3.23 -14.53 1.52
N ILE A 490 3.97 -15.53 1.97
CA ILE A 490 5.15 -16.04 1.29
C ILE A 490 4.72 -17.30 0.55
N MET A 491 4.83 -17.29 -0.77
CA MET A 491 4.51 -18.41 -1.63
C MET A 491 5.53 -19.52 -1.44
N ASN A 492 5.05 -20.74 -1.25
CA ASN A 492 5.90 -21.91 -1.12
C ASN A 492 6.69 -22.20 -2.41
N PRO A 493 7.92 -22.74 -2.29
CA PRO A 493 8.68 -23.27 -3.42
C PRO A 493 7.90 -24.31 -4.22
N TRP A 494 8.35 -24.57 -5.44
CA TRP A 494 7.80 -25.66 -6.26
C TRP A 494 8.07 -27.00 -5.60
N THR A 495 7.09 -27.89 -5.53
CA THR A 495 7.36 -29.29 -5.15
C THR A 495 7.94 -30.05 -6.34
N ARG A 496 8.67 -31.15 -6.09
CA ARG A 496 9.19 -32.03 -7.14
C ARG A 496 8.09 -32.52 -8.08
N ALA A 497 6.94 -32.92 -7.53
CA ALA A 497 5.78 -33.36 -8.31
C ALA A 497 5.19 -32.23 -9.18
N GLU A 498 5.17 -30.98 -8.68
CA GLU A 498 4.77 -29.83 -9.50
C GLU A 498 5.76 -29.57 -10.65
N ILE A 499 7.06 -29.73 -10.42
CA ILE A 499 8.11 -29.57 -11.45
C ILE A 499 7.96 -30.64 -12.53
N GLU A 500 7.82 -31.91 -12.12
CA GLU A 500 7.62 -33.05 -13.01
C GLU A 500 6.35 -32.88 -13.87
N TYR A 501 5.29 -32.31 -13.32
CA TYR A 501 4.10 -31.98 -14.10
C TYR A 501 4.33 -30.80 -15.03
N ALA A 502 4.94 -29.72 -14.53
CA ALA A 502 5.16 -28.49 -15.28
C ALA A 502 6.09 -28.70 -16.49
N ILE A 503 7.04 -29.64 -16.43
CA ILE A 503 7.97 -29.90 -17.54
C ILE A 503 7.24 -30.29 -18.83
N ILE A 504 6.05 -30.92 -18.73
CA ILE A 504 5.20 -31.29 -19.86
C ILE A 504 4.75 -30.04 -20.63
N LEU A 505 4.63 -28.90 -19.95
CA LEU A 505 4.25 -27.61 -20.55
C LEU A 505 5.43 -26.91 -21.24
N TYR A 506 6.67 -27.27 -20.86
CA TYR A 506 7.90 -26.61 -21.29
C TYR A 506 8.83 -27.61 -21.99
N SER A 507 8.41 -28.09 -23.16
CA SER A 507 9.11 -29.10 -23.97
C SER A 507 10.59 -28.80 -24.32
N ASN A 508 11.04 -27.56 -24.13
CA ASN A 508 12.41 -27.13 -24.38
C ASN A 508 13.36 -27.35 -23.19
N GLN A 509 12.87 -27.83 -22.05
CA GLN A 509 13.68 -28.08 -20.85
C GLN A 509 13.77 -29.59 -20.56
N LYS A 510 14.95 -30.04 -20.12
CA LYS A 510 15.14 -31.42 -19.65
C LYS A 510 14.82 -31.49 -18.15
N LEU A 511 14.01 -32.47 -17.75
CA LEU A 511 13.60 -32.64 -16.36
C LEU A 511 14.80 -32.77 -15.40
N ASP A 512 15.80 -33.57 -15.78
CA ASP A 512 17.01 -33.78 -14.96
C ASP A 512 17.77 -32.48 -14.68
N ASP A 513 17.91 -31.62 -15.70
CA ASP A 513 18.60 -30.32 -15.56
C ASP A 513 17.83 -29.38 -14.62
N VAL A 514 16.49 -29.44 -14.61
CA VAL A 514 15.65 -28.61 -13.76
C VAL A 514 15.66 -29.11 -12.32
N LEU A 515 15.55 -30.42 -12.10
CA LEU A 515 15.62 -31.03 -10.78
C LEU A 515 17.00 -30.83 -10.14
N GLN A 516 18.09 -30.97 -10.92
CA GLN A 516 19.45 -30.71 -10.42
C GLN A 516 19.62 -29.27 -9.93
N ARG A 517 19.03 -28.28 -10.61
CA ARG A 517 19.05 -26.87 -10.16
C ARG A 517 18.13 -26.59 -8.98
N TYR A 518 17.10 -27.40 -8.81
CA TYR A 518 16.17 -27.28 -7.69
C TYR A 518 16.79 -27.84 -6.40
N ASP A 519 17.55 -28.93 -6.51
CA ASP A 519 18.23 -29.59 -5.38
C ASP A 519 19.54 -28.89 -4.96
N SER A 520 20.08 -28.00 -5.81
CA SER A 520 21.30 -27.21 -5.56
C SER A 520 21.01 -25.89 -4.85
#